data_AF-A0A8B6F0M6-F1
#
_entry.id   AF-A0A8B6F0M6-F1
#
_cell.length_a   1.000
_cell.length_b   1.000
_cell.length_c   1.000
_cell.angle_alpha   90.00
_cell.angle_beta   90.00
_cell.angle_gamma   90.00
#
_symmetry.space_group_name_H-M   'P 1'
#
loop_
_entity.id
_entity.type
_entity.pdbx_description
1 polymer ?
#
loop_
_entity_poly.entity_id
_entity_poly.type
_entity_poly.pdbx_seq_one_letter_code
_entity_poly.pdbx_strand_id
1 'polypeptide(L)'
;MMWLNISERVCNRVDLLMDLASGKSVMMNGALECFGKSASALVMKHCKAPSRSEWKKGIHIKDNCPSIGNYVPAAQWINGDLQSIAGVVVSCSSTGIKMISQVCGGHISLSNITSPLLDTLYVVDWN
;
A
#
# COMPACT_ATOMS: atom_id res chain seq x y z
N MET A 1 10.24 -16.17 18.70
CA MET A 1 10.36 -15.56 17.36
C MET A 1 8.98 -15.59 16.75
N MET A 2 8.24 -14.48 16.87
CA MET A 2 6.83 -14.40 16.45
C MET A 2 6.82 -14.11 14.95
N TRP A 3 6.42 -15.10 14.15
CA TRP A 3 6.22 -14.91 12.73
C TRP A 3 4.99 -14.00 12.57
N LEU A 4 5.19 -12.77 12.10
CA LEU A 4 4.07 -11.96 11.61
C LEU A 4 3.45 -12.74 10.46
N ASN A 5 2.18 -13.13 10.60
CA ASN A 5 1.41 -13.81 9.58
C ASN A 5 1.09 -12.82 8.44
N ILE A 6 2.10 -12.45 7.65
CA ILE A 6 1.98 -11.59 6.45
C ILE A 6 0.92 -12.16 5.48
N SER A 7 0.71 -13.48 5.54
CA SER A 7 -0.35 -14.23 4.85
C SER A 7 -1.77 -13.69 5.08
N GLU A 8 -2.08 -13.12 6.25
CA GLU A 8 -3.45 -12.66 6.56
C GLU A 8 -3.78 -11.29 5.96
N ARG A 9 -2.78 -10.55 5.46
CA ARG A 9 -2.95 -9.17 4.97
C ARG A 9 -2.84 -9.06 3.46
N VAL A 10 -3.01 -10.16 2.74
CA VAL A 10 -2.98 -10.17 1.26
C VAL A 10 -4.25 -9.51 0.72
N CYS A 11 -4.08 -8.51 -0.13
CA CYS A 11 -5.17 -7.78 -0.75
C CYS A 11 -5.87 -8.61 -1.85
N ASN A 12 -7.16 -8.36 -2.08
CA ASN A 12 -7.92 -8.99 -3.15
C ASN A 12 -7.35 -8.56 -4.52
N ARG A 13 -6.58 -9.47 -5.11
CA ARG A 13 -5.92 -9.30 -6.40
C ARG A 13 -6.88 -9.03 -7.54
N VAL A 14 -8.00 -9.77 -7.61
CA VAL A 14 -8.91 -9.70 -8.76
C VAL A 14 -9.55 -8.33 -8.82
N ASP A 15 -10.11 -7.88 -7.71
CA ASP A 15 -10.77 -6.57 -7.62
C ASP A 15 -9.77 -5.43 -7.89
N LEU A 16 -8.56 -5.54 -7.35
CA LEU A 16 -7.51 -4.53 -7.55
C LEU A 16 -7.11 -4.40 -9.03
N LEU A 17 -6.94 -5.51 -9.73
CA LEU A 17 -6.56 -5.50 -11.14
C LEU A 17 -7.71 -5.03 -12.05
N MET A 18 -8.95 -5.34 -11.70
CA MET A 18 -10.13 -4.81 -12.40
C MET A 18 -10.24 -3.29 -12.24
N ASP A 19 -10.06 -2.78 -11.04
CA ASP A 19 -10.08 -1.33 -10.79
C ASP A 19 -8.91 -0.64 -11.50
N LEU A 20 -7.69 -1.20 -11.45
CA LEU A 20 -6.54 -0.72 -12.23
C LEU A 20 -6.84 -0.67 -13.73
N ALA A 21 -7.38 -1.75 -14.30
CA ALA A 21 -7.69 -1.83 -15.74
C ALA A 21 -8.77 -0.83 -16.17
N SER A 22 -9.73 -0.55 -15.28
CA SER A 22 -10.79 0.42 -15.55
C SER A 22 -10.35 1.88 -15.42
N GLY A 23 -9.18 2.14 -14.80
CA GLY A 23 -8.70 3.49 -14.48
C GLY A 23 -9.59 4.25 -13.49
N LYS A 24 -10.57 3.58 -12.87
CA LYS A 24 -11.50 4.21 -11.93
C LYS A 24 -10.78 4.55 -10.64
N SER A 25 -11.18 5.66 -10.02
CA SER A 25 -10.68 6.03 -8.71
C SER A 25 -11.48 5.34 -7.59
N VAL A 26 -10.81 4.98 -6.50
CA VAL A 26 -11.42 4.41 -5.30
C VAL A 26 -11.63 5.49 -4.25
N MET A 27 -12.81 5.44 -3.60
CA MET A 27 -13.21 6.31 -2.51
C MET A 27 -13.70 5.51 -1.31
N MET A 28 -13.27 5.94 -0.12
CA MET A 28 -13.56 5.28 1.17
C MET A 28 -13.62 6.34 2.28
N ASN A 29 -14.61 6.26 3.16
CA ASN A 29 -14.64 7.06 4.38
C ASN A 29 -13.49 6.66 5.31
N GLY A 30 -12.82 7.63 5.93
CA GLY A 30 -11.65 7.39 6.79
C GLY A 30 -10.33 7.20 6.03
N ALA A 31 -10.34 7.36 4.71
CA ALA A 31 -9.12 7.55 3.92
C ALA A 31 -8.62 9.00 4.03
N LEU A 32 -7.32 9.25 3.81
CA LEU A 32 -6.79 10.60 3.69
C LEU A 32 -7.39 11.28 2.46
N GLU A 33 -8.29 12.24 2.64
CA GLU A 33 -8.87 12.95 1.51
C GLU A 33 -7.84 13.81 0.79
N CYS A 34 -7.75 13.64 -0.53
CA CYS A 34 -6.95 14.48 -1.39
C CYS A 34 -7.77 14.80 -2.65
N PHE A 35 -8.51 15.91 -2.60
CA PHE A 35 -9.52 16.28 -3.61
C PHE A 35 -10.54 15.18 -3.89
N GLY A 36 -11.04 14.53 -2.83
CA GLY A 36 -12.01 13.45 -2.98
C GLY A 36 -11.45 12.23 -3.71
N LYS A 37 -10.16 11.91 -3.54
CA LYS A 37 -9.46 10.67 -3.92
C LYS A 37 -8.31 10.40 -2.96
N SER A 38 -7.98 9.14 -2.68
CA SER A 38 -6.90 8.83 -1.73
C SER A 38 -6.12 7.58 -2.09
N ALA A 39 -4.79 7.64 -1.96
CA ALA A 39 -3.93 6.46 -1.99
C ALA A 39 -4.33 5.43 -0.92
N SER A 40 -4.79 5.91 0.24
CA SER A 40 -5.22 5.03 1.33
C SER A 40 -6.56 4.33 1.07
N ALA A 41 -7.47 4.93 0.30
CA ALA A 41 -8.76 4.32 -0.04
C ALA A 41 -8.58 3.01 -0.84
N LEU A 42 -7.57 2.96 -1.71
CA LEU A 42 -7.20 1.76 -2.46
C LEU A 42 -6.79 0.62 -1.51
N VAL A 43 -5.94 0.92 -0.54
CA VAL A 43 -5.50 -0.07 0.47
C VAL A 43 -6.67 -0.53 1.33
N MET A 44 -7.49 0.40 1.82
CA MET A 44 -8.66 0.06 2.65
C MET A 44 -9.64 -0.85 1.92
N LYS A 45 -9.99 -0.51 0.67
CA LYS A 45 -10.92 -1.31 -0.13
C LYS A 45 -10.39 -2.71 -0.42
N HIS A 46 -9.18 -2.82 -0.98
CA HIS A 46 -8.71 -4.09 -1.51
C HIS A 46 -8.05 -4.99 -0.46
N CYS A 47 -7.49 -4.41 0.60
CA CYS A 47 -6.83 -5.16 1.67
C CYS A 47 -7.70 -5.32 2.91
N LYS A 48 -8.95 -4.82 2.86
CA LYS A 48 -9.86 -4.74 4.02
C LYS A 48 -9.21 -4.05 5.22
N ALA A 49 -8.34 -3.08 4.95
CA ALA A 49 -7.69 -2.32 6.01
C ALA A 49 -8.73 -1.38 6.66
N PRO A 50 -8.64 -1.15 7.98
CA PRO A 50 -9.50 -0.22 8.68
C PRO A 50 -9.17 1.23 8.30
N SER A 51 -9.78 2.19 8.99
CA SER A 51 -9.48 3.60 8.76
C SER A 51 -7.99 3.89 8.84
N ARG A 52 -7.52 4.86 8.05
CA ARG A 52 -6.09 5.19 7.98
C ARG A 52 -5.50 5.54 9.36
N SER A 53 -6.31 6.09 10.26
CA SER A 53 -5.90 6.41 11.64
C SER A 53 -5.54 5.20 12.49
N GLU A 54 -5.96 4.00 12.10
CA GLU A 54 -5.68 2.75 12.82
C GLU A 54 -4.45 2.01 12.29
N TRP A 55 -3.85 2.53 11.22
CA TRP A 55 -2.69 1.91 10.59
C TRP A 55 -1.44 2.08 11.44
N LYS A 56 -0.66 1.00 11.50
CA LYS A 56 0.62 0.92 12.20
C LYS A 56 1.72 0.64 11.20
N LYS A 57 2.90 1.14 11.54
CA LYS A 57 4.14 0.89 10.81
C LYS A 57 4.55 -0.57 11.02
N GLY A 58 4.50 -1.39 9.98
CA GLY A 58 4.95 -2.78 9.99
C GLY A 58 6.43 -2.92 9.63
N ILE A 59 6.76 -4.01 8.94
CA ILE A 59 8.13 -4.31 8.49
C ILE A 59 8.56 -3.40 7.34
N HIS A 60 9.85 -3.07 7.30
CA HIS A 60 10.45 -2.28 6.23
C HIS A 60 10.51 -3.09 4.93
N ILE A 61 10.04 -2.53 3.82
CA ILE A 61 9.84 -3.31 2.59
C ILE A 61 11.17 -3.69 1.96
N LYS A 62 12.07 -2.73 1.77
CA LYS A 62 13.36 -2.94 1.11
C LYS A 62 14.17 -4.05 1.78
N ASP A 63 14.24 -4.02 3.10
CA ASP A 63 15.06 -4.95 3.89
C ASP A 63 14.45 -6.36 3.96
N ASN A 64 13.16 -6.50 3.64
CA ASN A 64 12.41 -7.74 3.79
C ASN A 64 11.76 -8.20 2.48
N CYS A 65 12.16 -7.66 1.33
CA CYS A 65 11.59 -7.99 0.02
C CYS A 65 11.44 -9.51 -0.24
N PRO A 66 12.43 -10.38 0.07
CA PRO A 66 12.30 -11.83 -0.15
C PRO A 66 11.18 -12.49 0.65
N SER A 67 10.83 -11.90 1.80
CA SER A 67 9.80 -12.41 2.72
C SER A 67 8.44 -11.76 2.50
N ILE A 68 8.38 -10.68 1.72
CA ILE A 68 7.16 -9.96 1.42
C ILE A 68 6.46 -10.66 0.26
N GLY A 69 5.29 -11.21 0.54
CA GLY A 69 4.41 -11.77 -0.48
C GLY A 69 3.94 -10.70 -1.47
N ASN A 70 3.34 -11.16 -2.57
CA ASN A 70 2.70 -10.27 -3.53
C ASN A 70 1.35 -9.78 -2.99
N TYR A 71 0.94 -8.60 -3.45
CA TYR A 71 -0.32 -7.93 -3.10
C TYR A 71 -0.44 -7.61 -1.60
N VAL A 72 0.64 -7.09 -0.99
CA VAL A 72 0.61 -6.61 0.40
C VAL A 72 0.36 -5.11 0.47
N PRO A 73 -0.33 -4.61 1.50
CA PRO A 73 -0.54 -3.19 1.68
C PRO A 73 0.75 -2.51 2.11
N ALA A 74 1.05 -1.35 1.55
CA ALA A 74 2.21 -0.54 1.87
C ALA A 74 1.83 0.93 2.03
N ALA A 75 2.56 1.62 2.90
CA ALA A 75 2.51 3.08 2.98
C ALA A 75 3.87 3.64 3.37
N GLN A 76 3.99 4.96 3.23
CA GLN A 76 5.21 5.67 3.56
C GLN A 76 5.20 6.13 5.02
N TRP A 77 6.31 5.89 5.72
CA TRP A 77 6.58 6.46 7.04
C TRP A 77 7.90 7.21 7.03
N ILE A 78 7.87 8.46 7.50
CA ILE A 78 9.04 9.32 7.66
C ILE A 78 9.06 9.78 9.12
N ASN A 79 10.19 9.60 9.82
CA ASN A 79 10.37 9.98 11.23
C ASN A 79 9.30 9.40 12.19
N GLY A 80 8.67 8.29 11.83
CA GLY A 80 7.60 7.65 12.60
C GLY A 80 6.19 8.04 12.17
N ASP A 81 6.04 9.09 11.35
CA ASP A 81 4.75 9.60 10.92
C ASP A 81 4.30 9.03 9.57
N LEU A 82 3.03 8.63 9.51
CA LEU A 82 2.38 8.10 8.31
C LEU A 82 2.13 9.21 7.27
N GLN A 83 2.73 9.07 6.10
CA GLN A 83 2.68 10.04 5.00
C GLN A 83 1.61 9.71 3.96
N SER A 84 1.32 10.62 3.04
CA SER A 84 0.20 10.51 2.08
C SER A 84 0.30 9.32 1.12
N ILE A 85 1.51 8.82 0.86
CA ILE A 85 1.76 7.71 -0.07
C ILE A 85 1.32 6.38 0.54
N ALA A 86 0.46 5.66 -0.17
CA ALA A 86 0.01 4.31 0.14
C ALA A 86 -0.31 3.53 -1.14
N GLY A 87 -0.35 2.21 -1.06
CA GLY A 87 -0.66 1.35 -2.19
C GLY A 87 -0.54 -0.13 -1.87
N VAL A 88 -0.58 -0.94 -2.91
CA VAL A 88 -0.45 -2.39 -2.83
C VAL A 88 0.78 -2.83 -3.60
N VAL A 89 1.72 -3.47 -2.92
CA VAL A 89 2.95 -4.01 -3.51
C VAL A 89 2.59 -5.22 -4.34
N VAL A 90 2.86 -5.19 -5.64
CA VAL A 90 2.59 -6.30 -6.55
C VAL A 90 3.78 -7.24 -6.65
N SER A 91 5.00 -6.70 -6.56
CA SER A 91 6.24 -7.47 -6.58
C SER A 91 7.38 -6.68 -5.94
N CYS A 92 8.31 -7.38 -5.29
CA CYS A 92 9.45 -6.82 -4.58
C CYS A 92 10.77 -7.38 -5.15
N SER A 93 11.78 -6.54 -5.36
CA SER A 93 13.15 -6.96 -5.68
C SER A 93 14.16 -6.11 -4.89
N SER A 94 15.44 -6.50 -4.94
CA SER A 94 16.53 -5.76 -4.28
C SER A 94 16.73 -4.34 -4.82
N THR A 95 16.25 -4.05 -6.03
CA THR A 95 16.46 -2.77 -6.71
C THR A 95 15.21 -1.89 -6.75
N GLY A 96 14.04 -2.44 -6.42
CA GLY A 96 12.79 -1.72 -6.54
C GLY A 96 11.58 -2.57 -6.21
N ILE A 97 10.43 -1.91 -6.13
CA ILE A 97 9.14 -2.58 -6.03
C ILE A 97 8.21 -2.12 -7.14
N LYS A 98 7.24 -2.95 -7.49
CA LYS A 98 6.07 -2.53 -8.25
C LYS A 98 4.94 -2.32 -7.28
N MET A 99 4.31 -1.15 -7.33
CA MET A 99 3.21 -0.79 -6.43
C MET A 99 2.04 -0.27 -7.26
N ILE A 100 0.85 -0.78 -6.99
CA ILE A 100 -0.40 -0.18 -7.46
C ILE A 100 -0.81 0.85 -6.43
N SER A 101 -0.96 2.09 -6.86
CA SER A 101 -1.39 3.19 -5.99
C SER A 101 -2.33 4.11 -6.71
N GLN A 102 -3.00 4.96 -5.94
CA GLN A 102 -3.83 6.02 -6.48
C GLN A 102 -3.17 7.36 -6.16
N VAL A 103 -2.90 8.16 -7.18
CA VAL A 103 -2.40 9.52 -7.00
C VAL A 103 -3.56 10.44 -6.59
N CYS A 104 -3.26 11.46 -5.77
CA CYS A 104 -4.19 12.53 -5.45
C CYS A 104 -4.87 13.10 -6.70
N GLY A 105 -6.20 13.17 -6.71
CA GLY A 105 -6.98 13.66 -7.86
C GLY A 105 -6.98 12.77 -9.11
N GLY A 106 -6.16 11.71 -9.18
CA GLY A 106 -5.97 10.90 -10.39
C GLY A 106 -6.55 9.48 -10.35
N HIS A 107 -6.10 8.69 -11.31
CA HIS A 107 -6.48 7.29 -11.49
C HIS A 107 -5.55 6.36 -10.69
N ILE A 108 -5.98 5.10 -10.55
CA ILE A 108 -5.12 4.04 -10.07
C ILE A 108 -4.09 3.72 -11.14
N SER A 109 -2.82 3.60 -10.77
CA SER A 109 -1.74 3.25 -11.69
C SER A 109 -0.77 2.26 -11.07
N LEU A 110 -0.07 1.51 -11.92
CA LEU A 110 1.07 0.68 -11.54
C LEU A 110 2.34 1.49 -11.71
N SER A 111 3.11 1.64 -10.64
CA SER A 111 4.37 2.39 -10.64
C SER A 111 5.54 1.53 -10.18
N ASN A 112 6.72 1.77 -10.77
CA ASN A 112 7.98 1.25 -10.24
C ASN A 112 8.48 2.24 -9.18
N ILE A 113 8.74 1.74 -7.97
CA ILE A 113 9.26 2.54 -6.87
C ILE A 113 10.69 2.09 -6.57
N THR A 114 11.60 3.06 -6.55
CA THR A 114 13.01 2.89 -6.24
C THR A 114 13.40 3.83 -5.09
N SER A 115 14.65 3.75 -4.64
CA SER A 115 15.20 4.75 -3.72
C SER A 115 15.13 6.17 -4.33
N PRO A 116 14.89 7.21 -3.51
CA PRO A 116 14.83 7.19 -2.05
C PRO A 116 13.45 6.81 -1.46
N LEU A 117 12.38 6.78 -2.28
CA LEU A 117 11.03 6.51 -1.77
C LEU A 117 10.93 5.11 -1.16
N LEU A 118 11.55 4.12 -1.79
CA LEU A 118 11.59 2.74 -1.30
C LEU A 118 12.16 2.63 0.13
N ASP A 119 13.10 3.51 0.51
CA ASP A 119 13.73 3.51 1.85
C ASP A 119 12.80 4.00 2.97
N THR A 120 11.59 4.43 2.60
CA THR A 120 10.58 4.95 3.52
C THR A 120 9.29 4.15 3.50
N LEU A 121 9.24 3.03 2.75
CA LEU A 121 8.04 2.22 2.61
C LEU A 121 8.03 1.03 3.58
N TYR A 122 6.90 0.86 4.25
CA TYR A 122 6.67 -0.21 5.21
C TYR A 122 5.35 -0.90 4.88
N VAL A 123 5.25 -2.19 5.23
CA VAL A 123 3.98 -2.92 5.18
C VAL A 123 3.01 -2.25 6.16
N VAL A 124 1.77 -2.04 5.73
CA VAL A 124 0.71 -1.52 6.61
C VAL A 124 0.23 -2.65 7.51
N ASP A 125 0.23 -2.38 8.82
CA ASP A 125 -0.26 -3.27 9.85
C ASP A 125 -1.44 -2.62 10.60
N TRP A 126 -2.30 -3.41 11.24
CA TRP A 126 -3.46 -2.99 12.04
C TRP A 126 -3.95 -4.18 12.88
N ASN A 127 -4.36 -3.97 14.12
CA ASN A 127 -4.82 -5.07 14.97
C ASN A 127 -6.22 -5.53 14.59
#